data_AF-A0A351QWP7-F1
#
_entry.id   AF-A0A351QWP7-F1
#
_cell.length_a   1.000
_cell.length_b   1.000
_cell.length_c   1.000
_cell.angle_alpha   90.00
_cell.angle_beta   90.00
_cell.angle_gamma   90.00
#
_symmetry.space_group_name_H-M   'P 1'
#
loop_
_entity.id
_entity.type
_entity.pdbx_description
1 polymer ?
#
loop_
_entity_poly.entity_id
_entity_poly.type
_entity_poly.pdbx_seq_one_letter_code
_entity_poly.pdbx_strand_id
1 'polypeptide(L)'
;MTKEYKVNYSEKKRIKRKQIRKHPKWEKRKWVRYILIVIVIATLIILPSLPWTATEFVFDGRHIEEIGSNTLFNNFCLFFLFTIVLICMPVFLYFRSLKNTCADSINYYLNETLILCDSGLECGFLPNDSSINNYTLGRIKYRDIKRLVVNTYHERLEIYGDMKLTVYSNYEENQIKYIENQKDIKIRFYLYYENSEDFIRTLEENTGIKVQVINKQEE
;
A
#
# COMPACT_ATOMS: atom_id res chain seq x y z
N MET A 1 -15.68 -4.19 29.72
CA MET A 1 -14.96 -3.03 29.15
C MET A 1 -14.96 -3.15 27.64
N THR A 2 -15.52 -2.14 26.97
CA THR A 2 -15.48 -2.01 25.51
C THR A 2 -14.51 -0.89 25.15
N LYS A 3 -13.44 -1.19 24.41
CA LYS A 3 -12.48 -0.21 23.90
C LYS A 3 -12.45 -0.27 22.37
N GLU A 4 -12.63 0.87 21.72
CA GLU A 4 -12.47 1.01 20.27
C GLU A 4 -11.10 1.63 19.95
N TYR A 5 -10.36 1.02 19.03
CA TYR A 5 -9.07 1.50 18.56
C TYR A 5 -9.23 2.08 17.15
N LYS A 6 -9.13 3.40 17.06
CA LYS A 6 -9.27 4.13 15.80
C LYS A 6 -8.00 4.03 14.96
N VAL A 7 -8.17 3.99 13.64
CA VAL A 7 -7.06 3.98 12.70
C VAL A 7 -6.37 5.35 12.69
N ASN A 8 -5.08 5.39 12.99
CA ASN A 8 -4.26 6.56 12.75
C ASN A 8 -3.82 6.58 11.28
N TYR A 9 -4.46 7.43 10.47
CA TYR A 9 -4.22 7.51 9.02
C TYR A 9 -2.78 7.91 8.66
N SER A 10 -2.13 8.73 9.49
CA SER A 10 -0.74 9.13 9.26
C SER A 10 0.21 7.94 9.42
N GLU A 11 0.00 7.15 10.47
CA GLU A 11 0.73 5.91 10.74
C GLU A 11 0.42 4.84 9.69
N LYS A 12 -0.86 4.66 9.31
CA LYS A 12 -1.25 3.74 8.24
C LYS A 12 -0.50 4.05 6.94
N LYS A 13 -0.36 5.33 6.58
CA LYS A 13 0.39 5.77 5.39
C LYS A 13 1.90 5.51 5.54
N ARG A 14 2.46 5.69 6.73
CA ARG A 14 3.87 5.40 7.05
C ARG A 14 4.17 3.90 6.93
N ILE A 15 3.42 3.06 7.63
CA ILE A 15 3.56 1.59 7.62
C ILE A 15 3.39 1.06 6.20
N LYS A 16 2.35 1.50 5.47
CA LYS A 16 2.13 1.13 4.07
C LYS A 16 3.35 1.40 3.17
N ARG A 17 3.95 2.60 3.28
CA ARG A 17 5.15 2.95 2.51
C ARG A 17 6.35 2.07 2.91
N LYS A 18 6.48 1.76 4.20
CA LYS A 18 7.55 0.90 4.73
C LYS A 18 7.40 -0.54 4.21
N GLN A 19 6.19 -1.11 4.21
CA GLN A 19 5.94 -2.46 3.69
C GLN A 19 6.27 -2.57 2.21
N ILE A 20 5.80 -1.62 1.39
CA ILE A 20 6.12 -1.59 -0.05
C ILE A 20 7.64 -1.59 -0.27
N ARG A 21 8.38 -0.79 0.51
CA ARG A 21 9.84 -0.71 0.39
C ARG A 21 10.54 -2.00 0.80
N LYS A 22 10.01 -2.71 1.79
CA LYS A 22 10.53 -4.00 2.27
C LYS A 22 10.14 -5.19 1.40
N HIS A 23 9.20 -5.02 0.47
CA HIS A 23 8.71 -6.10 -0.38
C HIS A 23 9.85 -6.65 -1.28
N PRO A 24 10.06 -7.98 -1.36
CA PRO A 24 11.18 -8.57 -2.10
C PRO A 24 11.26 -8.13 -3.58
N LYS A 25 10.10 -8.00 -4.25
CA LYS A 25 10.05 -7.50 -5.64
C LYS A 25 10.51 -6.04 -5.75
N TRP A 26 10.24 -5.21 -4.75
CA TRP A 26 10.63 -3.81 -4.73
C TRP A 26 12.14 -3.67 -4.56
N GLU A 27 12.72 -4.47 -3.66
CA GLU A 27 14.15 -4.48 -3.40
C GLU A 27 14.94 -5.07 -4.58
N LYS A 28 14.52 -6.23 -5.13
CA LYS A 28 15.17 -6.85 -6.29
C LYS A 28 15.21 -5.93 -7.51
N ARG A 29 14.19 -5.07 -7.70
CA ARG A 29 14.08 -4.13 -8.84
C ARG A 29 14.59 -2.73 -8.54
N LYS A 30 15.36 -2.54 -7.46
CA LYS A 30 15.91 -1.23 -7.07
C LYS A 30 16.78 -0.61 -8.16
N TRP A 31 17.67 -1.39 -8.77
CA TRP A 31 18.54 -0.92 -9.87
C TRP A 31 17.78 -0.53 -11.12
N VAL A 32 16.77 -1.32 -11.51
CA VAL A 32 15.89 -0.99 -12.66
C VAL A 32 15.23 0.38 -12.44
N ARG A 33 14.72 0.64 -11.23
CA ARG A 33 14.12 1.93 -10.89
C ARG A 33 15.11 3.09 -11.00
N TYR A 34 16.36 2.92 -10.54
CA TYR A 34 17.39 3.95 -10.70
C TYR A 34 17.72 4.22 -12.17
N ILE A 35 17.91 3.18 -12.97
CA ILE A 35 18.19 3.32 -14.41
C ILE A 35 17.06 4.07 -15.11
N LEU A 36 15.80 3.70 -14.84
CA LEU A 36 14.65 4.39 -15.44
C LEU A 36 14.57 5.87 -15.04
N ILE A 37 14.90 6.22 -13.80
CA ILE A 37 14.96 7.62 -13.36
C ILE A 37 16.05 8.39 -14.12
N VAL A 38 17.24 7.79 -14.26
CA VAL A 38 18.34 8.40 -15.02
C VAL A 38 17.94 8.62 -16.49
N ILE A 39 17.31 7.63 -17.12
CA ILE A 39 16.80 7.75 -18.50
C ILE A 39 15.79 8.89 -18.61
N VAL A 40 14.83 8.99 -17.69
CA VAL A 40 13.82 10.07 -17.69
C VAL A 40 14.50 11.44 -17.57
N ILE A 41 15.44 11.61 -16.65
CA ILE A 41 16.15 12.89 -16.46
C ILE A 41 16.95 13.25 -17.72
N ALA A 42 17.71 12.29 -18.26
CA ALA A 42 18.53 12.51 -19.45
C ALA A 42 17.66 12.88 -20.67
N THR A 43 16.56 12.15 -20.88
CA THR A 43 15.67 12.37 -22.03
C THR A 43 14.91 13.69 -21.94
N LEU A 44 14.51 14.12 -20.74
CA LEU A 44 13.87 15.43 -20.52
C LEU A 44 14.78 16.62 -20.80
N ILE A 45 16.10 16.43 -20.80
CA ILE A 45 17.08 17.48 -21.11
C ILE A 45 17.47 17.39 -22.59
N ILE A 46 17.87 16.20 -23.03
CA ILE A 46 18.46 15.99 -24.36
C ILE A 46 17.40 16.22 -25.45
N LEU A 47 16.25 15.54 -25.40
CA LEU A 47 15.29 15.56 -26.50
C LEU A 47 14.70 16.95 -26.76
N PRO A 48 14.28 17.73 -25.74
CA PRO A 48 13.79 19.09 -25.97
C PRO A 48 14.89 20.05 -26.45
N SER A 49 16.18 19.77 -26.16
CA SER A 49 17.28 20.62 -26.61
C SER A 49 17.66 20.42 -28.08
N LEU A 50 17.28 19.30 -28.70
CA LEU A 50 17.65 18.94 -30.07
C LEU A 50 17.34 20.01 -31.13
N PRO A 51 16.19 20.72 -31.09
CA PRO A 51 15.92 21.78 -32.04
C PRO A 51 16.91 22.96 -31.97
N TRP A 52 17.66 23.14 -30.88
CA TRP A 52 18.70 24.17 -30.74
C TRP A 52 20.11 23.63 -30.95
N THR A 53 20.38 22.41 -30.48
CA THR A 53 21.74 21.86 -30.47
C THR A 53 22.08 21.04 -31.72
N ALA A 54 21.06 20.56 -32.43
CA ALA A 54 21.18 19.74 -33.62
C ALA A 54 20.25 20.24 -34.74
N THR A 55 20.25 21.56 -34.98
CA THR A 55 19.37 22.23 -35.97
C THR A 55 19.48 21.61 -37.35
N GLU A 56 20.69 21.30 -37.80
CA GLU A 56 20.94 20.71 -39.12
C GLU A 56 20.28 19.34 -39.27
N PHE A 57 20.20 18.55 -38.20
CA PHE A 57 19.55 17.25 -38.23
C PHE A 57 18.03 17.37 -38.17
N VAL A 58 17.51 18.29 -37.36
CA VAL A 58 16.07 18.45 -37.13
C VAL A 58 15.39 19.20 -38.29
N PHE A 59 16.12 20.11 -38.96
CA PHE A 59 15.59 21.01 -39.98
C PHE A 59 16.25 20.85 -41.36
N ASP A 60 16.72 19.63 -41.67
CA ASP A 60 17.19 19.24 -43.00
C ASP A 60 18.31 20.16 -43.55
N GLY A 61 19.37 20.32 -42.77
CA GLY A 61 20.56 21.08 -43.12
C GLY A 61 20.49 22.59 -42.83
N ARG A 62 19.37 23.11 -42.32
CA ARG A 62 19.24 24.54 -41.99
C ARG A 62 19.98 24.91 -40.70
N HIS A 63 20.65 26.05 -40.73
CA HIS A 63 21.31 26.62 -39.55
C HIS A 63 20.32 27.40 -38.67
N ILE A 64 20.68 27.59 -37.40
CA ILE A 64 19.81 28.25 -36.40
C ILE A 64 19.37 29.65 -36.80
N GLU A 65 20.21 30.38 -37.54
CA GLU A 65 19.96 31.75 -38.01
C GLU A 65 18.84 31.82 -39.06
N GLU A 66 18.65 30.73 -39.81
CA GLU A 66 17.62 30.60 -40.84
C GLU A 66 16.25 30.18 -40.25
N ILE A 67 16.23 29.75 -38.99
CA ILE A 67 15.06 29.20 -38.33
C ILE A 67 14.48 30.25 -37.39
N GLY A 68 13.24 30.66 -37.67
CA GLY A 68 12.52 31.57 -36.78
C GLY A 68 12.38 31.03 -35.36
N SER A 69 12.54 31.90 -34.36
CA SER A 69 12.44 31.56 -32.93
C SER A 69 11.14 30.85 -32.57
N ASN A 70 10.02 31.23 -33.18
CA ASN A 70 8.72 30.57 -33.00
C ASN A 70 8.74 29.11 -33.46
N THR A 71 9.45 28.80 -34.56
CA THR A 71 9.58 27.43 -35.07
C THR A 71 10.42 26.59 -34.13
N LEU A 72 11.52 27.12 -33.61
CA LEU A 72 12.34 26.46 -32.59
C LEU A 72 11.50 26.16 -31.34
N PHE A 73 10.80 27.17 -30.82
CA PHE A 73 9.94 27.04 -29.63
C PHE A 73 8.81 26.02 -29.79
N ASN A 74 8.14 26.01 -30.94
CA ASN A 74 7.09 25.02 -31.20
C ASN A 74 7.66 23.60 -31.26
N ASN A 75 8.83 23.41 -31.85
CA ASN A 75 9.50 22.11 -31.87
C ASN A 75 9.95 21.69 -30.46
N PHE A 76 10.50 22.59 -29.64
CA PHE A 76 10.78 22.32 -28.22
C PHE A 76 9.59 21.70 -27.51
N CYS A 77 8.45 22.39 -27.60
CA CYS A 77 7.22 21.99 -26.94
C CYS A 77 6.77 20.61 -27.44
N LEU A 78 6.91 20.35 -28.75
CA LEU A 78 6.57 19.07 -29.35
C LEU A 78 7.49 17.94 -28.86
N PHE A 79 8.81 18.12 -28.87
CA PHE A 79 9.77 17.14 -28.35
C PHE A 79 9.61 16.90 -26.85
N PHE A 80 9.27 17.95 -26.09
CA PHE A 80 8.97 17.85 -24.67
C PHE A 80 7.71 17.01 -24.41
N LEU A 81 6.62 17.29 -25.14
CA LEU A 81 5.39 16.50 -25.07
C LEU A 81 5.63 15.04 -25.47
N PHE A 82 6.39 14.80 -26.52
CA PHE A 82 6.77 13.46 -26.97
C PHE A 82 7.53 12.69 -25.88
N THR A 83 8.48 13.36 -25.21
CA THR A 83 9.23 12.80 -24.09
C THR A 83 8.31 12.43 -22.93
N ILE A 84 7.36 13.30 -22.58
CA ILE A 84 6.39 13.02 -21.51
C ILE A 84 5.55 11.78 -21.85
N VAL A 85 4.97 11.75 -23.06
CA VAL A 85 4.01 10.70 -23.44
C VAL A 85 4.70 9.35 -23.66
N LEU A 86 5.86 9.32 -24.30
CA LEU A 86 6.48 8.06 -24.71
C LEU A 86 7.54 7.55 -23.75
N ILE A 87 8.06 8.39 -22.86
CA ILE A 87 9.11 7.99 -21.91
C ILE A 87 8.61 8.13 -20.48
N CYS A 88 8.17 9.31 -20.06
CA CYS A 88 7.76 9.53 -18.67
C CYS A 88 6.52 8.71 -18.30
N MET A 89 5.51 8.63 -19.18
CA MET A 89 4.27 7.93 -18.90
C MET A 89 4.46 6.41 -18.76
N PRO A 90 5.17 5.69 -19.65
CA PRO A 90 5.49 4.28 -19.44
C PRO A 90 6.29 4.01 -18.16
N VAL A 91 7.25 4.87 -17.84
CA VAL A 91 8.01 4.76 -16.58
C VAL A 91 7.09 4.97 -15.38
N PHE A 92 6.23 5.98 -15.39
CA PHE A 92 5.24 6.20 -14.34
C PHE A 92 4.30 4.99 -14.17
N LEU A 93 3.80 4.44 -15.27
CA LEU A 93 2.96 3.24 -15.27
C LEU A 93 3.71 2.02 -14.70
N TYR A 94 4.99 1.85 -15.04
CA TYR A 94 5.85 0.82 -14.46
C TYR A 94 5.96 0.97 -12.94
N PHE A 95 6.27 2.17 -12.45
CA PHE A 95 6.39 2.43 -11.01
C PHE A 95 5.05 2.21 -10.29
N ARG A 96 3.94 2.65 -10.88
CA ARG A 96 2.59 2.45 -10.33
C ARG A 96 2.22 0.97 -10.29
N SER A 97 2.45 0.23 -11.36
CA SER A 97 2.22 -1.21 -11.44
C SER A 97 3.05 -1.96 -10.42
N LEU A 98 4.36 -1.68 -10.35
CA LEU A 98 5.24 -2.29 -9.36
C LEU A 98 4.78 -2.00 -7.93
N LYS A 99 4.42 -0.75 -7.62
CA LYS A 99 3.89 -0.36 -6.31
C LYS A 99 2.61 -1.11 -5.95
N ASN A 100 1.71 -1.31 -6.93
CA ASN A 100 0.48 -2.07 -6.73
C ASN A 100 0.76 -3.56 -6.50
N THR A 101 1.71 -4.17 -7.22
CA THR A 101 2.10 -5.57 -6.99
C THR A 101 2.85 -5.81 -5.68
N CYS A 102 3.42 -4.75 -5.10
CA CYS A 102 4.07 -4.77 -3.79
C CYS A 102 3.15 -4.23 -2.68
N ALA A 103 1.89 -3.94 -3.00
CA ALA A 103 0.91 -3.54 -2.01
C ALA A 103 0.54 -4.72 -1.13
N ASP A 104 0.63 -4.51 0.17
CA ASP A 104 0.21 -5.49 1.18
C ASP A 104 -1.30 -5.40 1.45
N SER A 105 -1.84 -6.32 2.24
CA SER A 105 -3.25 -6.40 2.65
C SER A 105 -3.78 -5.12 3.32
N ILE A 106 -2.89 -4.23 3.77
CA ILE A 106 -3.22 -2.87 4.25
C ILE A 106 -4.11 -2.10 3.24
N ASN A 107 -3.97 -2.37 1.94
CA ASN A 107 -4.78 -1.73 0.91
C ASN A 107 -6.19 -2.30 0.77
N TYR A 108 -6.43 -3.49 1.31
CA TYR A 108 -7.71 -4.18 1.18
C TYR A 108 -8.74 -3.66 2.18
N TYR A 109 -8.30 -3.08 3.31
CA TYR A 109 -9.16 -2.64 4.39
C TYR A 109 -9.52 -1.14 4.29
N LEU A 110 -10.76 -0.86 3.89
CA LEU A 110 -11.43 0.44 4.04
C LEU A 110 -12.26 0.44 5.34
N ASN A 111 -12.40 1.63 5.95
CA ASN A 111 -13.24 1.85 7.15
C ASN A 111 -13.09 0.76 8.22
N GLU A 112 -11.84 0.48 8.57
CA GLU A 112 -11.50 -0.56 9.52
C GLU A 112 -11.87 -0.14 10.95
N THR A 113 -12.50 -1.06 11.66
CA THR A 113 -12.86 -0.94 13.07
C THR A 113 -12.21 -2.06 13.86
N LEU A 114 -11.65 -1.73 15.01
CA LEU A 114 -11.05 -2.68 15.92
C LEU A 114 -11.60 -2.43 17.32
N ILE A 115 -12.35 -3.38 17.84
CA ILE A 115 -13.06 -3.25 19.11
C ILE A 115 -12.66 -4.41 20.02
N LEU A 116 -12.13 -4.10 21.20
CA LEU A 116 -11.99 -5.06 22.29
C LEU A 116 -13.26 -5.01 23.14
N CYS A 117 -13.93 -6.16 23.24
CA CYS A 117 -15.10 -6.39 24.06
C CYS A 117 -14.75 -7.34 25.24
N ASP A 118 -15.67 -7.52 26.18
CA ASP A 118 -15.48 -8.45 27.31
C ASP A 118 -15.30 -9.91 26.88
N SER A 119 -15.91 -10.30 25.76
CA SER A 119 -15.88 -11.67 25.26
C SER A 119 -14.73 -11.96 24.31
N GLY A 120 -14.07 -10.92 23.78
CA GLY A 120 -13.04 -11.08 22.75
C GLY A 120 -12.79 -9.82 21.92
N LEU A 121 -12.19 -10.05 20.76
CA LEU A 121 -11.89 -9.06 19.74
C LEU A 121 -12.92 -9.11 18.61
N GLU A 122 -13.36 -7.93 18.18
CA GLU A 122 -14.10 -7.75 16.94
C GLU A 122 -13.29 -6.87 15.98
N CYS A 123 -13.06 -7.36 14.76
CA CYS A 123 -12.40 -6.61 13.70
C CYS A 123 -13.30 -6.53 12.47
N GLY A 124 -13.66 -5.32 12.10
CA GLY A 124 -14.56 -5.05 11.00
C GLY A 124 -13.88 -4.24 9.91
N PHE A 125 -14.18 -4.50 8.64
CA PHE A 125 -13.71 -3.67 7.54
C PHE A 125 -14.60 -3.79 6.30
N LEU A 126 -14.56 -2.75 5.47
CA LEU A 126 -15.09 -2.72 4.12
C LEU A 126 -13.97 -3.14 3.14
N PRO A 127 -14.16 -4.20 2.33
CA PRO A 127 -13.22 -4.54 1.27
C PRO A 127 -13.08 -3.42 0.24
N ASN A 128 -11.87 -3.15 -0.24
CA ASN A 128 -11.63 -2.05 -1.20
C ASN A 128 -12.33 -2.23 -2.56
N ASP A 129 -12.70 -3.45 -2.93
CA ASP A 129 -13.34 -3.78 -4.23
C ASP A 129 -14.84 -4.08 -4.09
N SER A 130 -15.46 -3.73 -2.96
CA SER A 130 -16.86 -4.06 -2.69
C SER A 130 -17.82 -2.90 -2.85
N SER A 131 -19.10 -3.21 -3.07
CA SER A 131 -20.20 -2.24 -2.95
C SER A 131 -20.17 -1.57 -1.58
N ILE A 132 -20.72 -0.35 -1.51
CA ILE A 132 -20.71 0.53 -0.32
C ILE A 132 -21.21 -0.19 0.95
N ASN A 133 -22.04 -1.23 0.81
CA ASN A 133 -22.71 -1.90 1.92
C ASN A 133 -22.13 -3.27 2.27
N ASN A 134 -21.14 -3.79 1.55
CA ASN A 134 -20.50 -5.05 1.93
C ASN A 134 -19.64 -4.84 3.17
N TYR A 135 -19.68 -5.74 4.14
CA TYR A 135 -18.87 -5.60 5.36
C TYR A 135 -18.36 -6.95 5.81
N THR A 136 -17.12 -6.98 6.28
CA THR A 136 -16.51 -8.19 6.81
C THR A 136 -16.25 -8.00 8.29
N LEU A 137 -16.79 -8.89 9.12
CA LEU A 137 -16.63 -8.87 10.57
C LEU A 137 -15.98 -10.17 11.05
N GLY A 138 -14.76 -10.09 11.54
CA GLY A 138 -14.07 -11.15 12.26
C GLY A 138 -14.30 -11.03 13.76
N ARG A 139 -14.65 -12.13 14.42
CA ARG A 139 -14.78 -12.22 15.87
C ARG A 139 -13.88 -13.32 16.41
N ILE A 140 -13.04 -12.98 17.38
CA ILE A 140 -12.12 -13.90 18.06
C ILE A 140 -12.42 -13.84 19.55
N LYS A 141 -12.75 -14.96 20.19
CA LYS A 141 -12.91 -14.97 21.65
C LYS A 141 -11.56 -15.08 22.33
N TYR A 142 -11.38 -14.48 23.51
CA TYR A 142 -10.08 -14.54 24.21
C TYR A 142 -9.60 -15.97 24.47
N ARG A 143 -10.53 -16.86 24.86
CA ARG A 143 -10.25 -18.29 25.09
C ARG A 143 -9.80 -19.06 23.84
N ASP A 144 -10.12 -18.54 22.65
CA ASP A 144 -9.82 -19.18 21.37
C ASP A 144 -8.47 -18.69 20.81
N ILE A 145 -7.83 -17.70 21.46
CA ILE A 145 -6.47 -17.23 21.14
C ILE A 145 -5.47 -18.20 21.75
N LYS A 146 -4.56 -18.71 20.92
CA LYS A 146 -3.51 -19.67 21.29
C LYS A 146 -2.15 -19.01 21.43
N ARG A 147 -1.88 -17.98 20.63
CA ARG A 147 -0.57 -17.29 20.60
C ARG A 147 -0.69 -15.86 20.11
N LEU A 148 0.08 -14.97 20.72
CA LEU A 148 0.26 -13.58 20.33
C LEU A 148 1.72 -13.34 19.94
N VAL A 149 1.96 -12.80 18.75
CA VAL A 149 3.31 -12.53 18.25
C VAL A 149 3.39 -11.12 17.67
N VAL A 150 4.21 -10.26 18.26
CA VAL A 150 4.49 -8.93 17.72
C VAL A 150 5.72 -9.00 16.84
N ASN A 151 5.55 -8.72 15.56
CA ASN A 151 6.65 -8.58 14.62
C ASN A 151 7.03 -7.10 14.48
N THR A 152 8.15 -6.72 15.10
CA THR A 152 8.67 -5.34 15.08
C THR A 152 9.25 -4.94 13.72
N TYR A 153 9.69 -5.91 12.92
CA TYR A 153 10.15 -5.66 11.56
C TYR A 153 9.00 -5.19 10.67
N HIS A 154 7.86 -5.89 10.70
CA HIS A 154 6.67 -5.54 9.91
C HIS A 154 5.69 -4.63 10.64
N GLU A 155 5.94 -4.27 11.90
CA GLU A 155 5.03 -3.45 12.71
C GLU A 155 3.60 -4.03 12.72
N ARG A 156 3.50 -5.34 12.98
CA ARG A 156 2.23 -6.07 13.00
C ARG A 156 2.15 -7.01 14.20
N LEU A 157 0.96 -7.14 14.76
CA LEU A 157 0.59 -8.20 15.69
C LEU A 157 -0.02 -9.36 14.90
N GLU A 158 0.46 -10.57 15.17
CA GLU A 158 -0.09 -11.81 14.66
C GLU A 158 -0.82 -12.54 15.81
N ILE A 159 -2.10 -12.81 15.60
CA ILE A 159 -2.94 -13.56 16.53
C ILE A 159 -3.19 -14.94 15.91
N TYR A 160 -2.84 -15.99 16.64
CA TYR A 160 -3.10 -17.37 16.25
C TYR A 160 -4.26 -17.89 17.08
N GLY A 161 -5.30 -18.41 16.42
CA GLY A 161 -6.47 -18.90 17.11
C GLY A 161 -7.64 -19.21 16.18
N ASP A 162 -8.80 -19.44 16.78
CA ASP A 162 -10.03 -19.69 16.04
C ASP A 162 -10.83 -18.38 15.89
N MET A 163 -11.39 -18.14 14.70
CA MET A 163 -12.15 -16.94 14.37
C MET A 163 -13.47 -17.30 13.72
N LYS A 164 -14.51 -16.56 14.07
CA LYS A 164 -15.76 -16.53 13.32
C LYS A 164 -15.75 -15.34 12.36
N LEU A 165 -15.75 -15.63 11.07
CA LEU A 165 -15.90 -14.65 10.00
C LEU A 165 -17.38 -14.53 9.63
N THR A 166 -17.89 -13.32 9.58
CA THR A 166 -19.22 -13.01 9.05
C THR A 166 -19.06 -12.01 7.91
N VAL A 167 -19.51 -12.38 6.72
CA VAL A 167 -19.46 -11.51 5.54
C VAL A 167 -20.88 -11.08 5.18
N TYR A 168 -21.10 -9.77 5.19
CA TYR A 168 -22.36 -9.13 4.85
C TYR A 168 -22.36 -8.71 3.38
N SER A 169 -23.47 -8.98 2.68
CA SER A 169 -23.77 -8.38 1.37
C SER A 169 -24.40 -6.99 1.50
N ASN A 170 -25.08 -6.74 2.63
CA ASN A 170 -25.55 -5.42 3.02
C ASN A 170 -25.55 -5.34 4.55
N TYR A 171 -24.64 -4.56 5.13
CA TYR A 171 -24.52 -4.41 6.57
C TYR A 171 -25.68 -3.64 7.20
N GLU A 172 -26.17 -2.60 6.52
CA GLU A 172 -27.27 -1.76 7.01
C GLU A 172 -28.59 -2.53 7.09
N GLU A 173 -28.83 -3.41 6.11
CA GLU A 173 -30.00 -4.29 6.06
C GLU A 173 -29.76 -5.64 6.77
N ASN A 174 -28.59 -5.82 7.41
CA ASN A 174 -28.18 -7.05 8.09
C ASN A 174 -28.27 -8.32 7.21
N GLN A 175 -28.03 -8.18 5.90
CA GLN A 175 -28.01 -9.28 4.96
C GLN A 175 -26.65 -9.97 4.97
N ILE A 176 -26.66 -11.21 5.42
CA ILE A 176 -25.45 -12.04 5.54
C ILE A 176 -25.27 -12.84 4.26
N LYS A 177 -24.08 -12.72 3.66
CA LYS A 177 -23.68 -13.53 2.51
C LYS A 177 -23.27 -14.93 2.97
N TYR A 178 -22.39 -15.01 3.96
CA TYR A 178 -22.01 -16.27 4.60
C TYR A 178 -21.36 -16.05 5.97
N ILE A 179 -21.33 -17.12 6.76
CA ILE A 179 -20.62 -17.22 8.04
C ILE A 179 -19.66 -18.40 7.93
N GLU A 180 -18.41 -18.19 8.30
CA GLU A 180 -17.39 -19.23 8.31
C GLU A 180 -16.69 -19.26 9.68
N ASN A 181 -16.50 -20.47 10.21
CA ASN A 181 -15.68 -20.66 11.41
C ASN A 181 -14.32 -21.18 10.95
N GLN A 182 -13.30 -20.34 11.07
CA GLN A 182 -11.94 -20.66 10.68
C GLN A 182 -11.16 -21.08 11.93
N LYS A 183 -10.61 -22.30 11.90
CA LYS A 183 -9.82 -22.86 13.01
C LYS A 183 -8.33 -22.72 12.72
N ASP A 184 -7.55 -22.51 13.78
CA ASP A 184 -6.08 -22.45 13.71
C ASP A 184 -5.51 -21.45 12.70
N ILE A 185 -6.20 -20.30 12.54
CA ILE A 185 -5.76 -19.29 11.60
C ILE A 185 -4.77 -18.30 12.21
N LYS A 186 -3.98 -17.70 11.32
CA LYS A 186 -3.09 -16.58 11.62
C LYS A 186 -3.71 -15.29 11.09
N ILE A 187 -4.12 -14.42 12.01
CA ILE A 187 -4.67 -13.10 11.69
C ILE A 187 -3.60 -12.05 11.92
N ARG A 188 -3.47 -11.09 10.99
CA ARG A 188 -2.45 -10.05 11.04
C ARG A 188 -3.12 -8.69 11.23
N PHE A 189 -2.77 -8.00 12.33
CA PHE A 189 -3.16 -6.63 12.62
C PHE A 189 -1.94 -5.73 12.50
N TYR A 190 -2.01 -4.72 11.63
CA TYR A 190 -0.94 -3.73 11.54
C TYR A 190 -1.08 -2.70 12.66
N LEU A 191 0.03 -2.34 13.29
CA LEU A 191 0.04 -1.51 14.50
C LEU A 191 -0.06 0.00 14.19
N TYR A 192 -1.00 0.38 13.30
CA TYR A 192 -1.30 1.78 12.97
C TYR A 192 -2.52 2.35 13.70
N TYR A 193 -3.04 1.68 14.74
CA TYR A 193 -4.13 2.22 15.54
C TYR A 193 -3.60 3.23 16.57
N GLU A 194 -4.47 4.14 17.00
CA GLU A 194 -4.20 5.01 18.13
C GLU A 194 -3.93 4.15 19.39
N ASN A 195 -2.80 4.38 20.06
CA ASN A 195 -2.36 3.61 21.23
C ASN A 195 -2.27 2.09 20.98
N SER A 196 -1.62 1.67 19.90
CA SER A 196 -1.40 0.25 19.57
C SER A 196 -0.67 -0.55 20.67
N GLU A 197 0.13 0.10 21.51
CA GLU A 197 0.74 -0.52 22.69
C GLU A 197 -0.30 -0.87 23.78
N ASP A 198 -1.28 0.00 24.02
CA ASP A 198 -2.39 -0.27 24.95
C ASP A 198 -3.26 -1.43 24.44
N PHE A 199 -3.46 -1.52 23.13
CA PHE A 199 -4.16 -2.64 22.50
C PHE A 199 -3.48 -3.97 22.80
N ILE A 200 -2.16 -4.05 22.61
CA ILE A 200 -1.37 -5.26 22.87
C ILE A 200 -1.43 -5.62 24.35
N ARG A 201 -1.22 -4.64 25.25
CA ARG A 201 -1.29 -4.85 26.70
C ARG A 201 -2.65 -5.36 27.16
N THR A 202 -3.73 -4.73 26.68
CA THR A 202 -5.11 -5.14 27.03
C THR A 202 -5.39 -6.56 26.55
N LEU A 203 -4.86 -6.96 25.39
CA LEU A 203 -4.95 -8.34 24.90
C LEU A 203 -4.19 -9.32 25.78
N GLU A 204 -2.97 -9.00 26.22
CA GLU A 204 -2.21 -9.85 27.16
C GLU A 204 -2.95 -10.04 28.48
N GLU A 205 -3.48 -8.95 29.04
CA GLU A 205 -4.24 -8.97 30.30
C GLU A 205 -5.50 -9.84 30.20
N ASN A 206 -6.28 -9.68 29.13
CA ASN A 206 -7.55 -10.40 28.95
C ASN A 206 -7.38 -11.87 28.57
N THR A 207 -6.28 -12.22 27.89
CA THR A 207 -6.00 -13.60 27.46
C THR A 207 -5.14 -14.37 28.45
N GLY A 208 -4.35 -13.68 29.29
CA GLY A 208 -3.29 -14.28 30.11
C GLY A 208 -2.10 -14.80 29.30
N ILE A 209 -2.05 -14.55 27.98
CA ILE A 209 -1.00 -15.02 27.08
C ILE A 209 0.06 -13.95 26.94
N LYS A 210 1.31 -14.30 27.24
CA LYS A 210 2.45 -13.40 27.02
C LYS A 210 2.75 -13.25 25.53
N VAL A 211 2.87 -12.00 25.09
CA VAL A 211 3.25 -11.63 23.72
C VAL A 211 4.70 -11.99 23.46
N GLN A 212 4.91 -12.64 22.33
CA GLN A 212 6.25 -12.95 21.83
C GLN A 212 6.69 -11.86 20.88
N VAL A 213 7.81 -11.20 21.18
CA VAL A 213 8.37 -10.16 20.32
C VAL A 213 9.39 -10.80 19.39
N ILE A 214 9.18 -10.67 18.08
CA ILE A 214 10.11 -11.13 17.04
C ILE A 214 10.55 -9.95 16.18
N ASN A 215 11.79 -10.01 15.70
CA ASN A 215 12.33 -9.07 14.72
C ASN A 215 12.86 -9.85 13.52
N LYS A 216 11.94 -10.33 12.69
CA LYS A 216 12.29 -11.15 11.53
C LYS A 216 11.46 -10.75 10.32
N GLN A 217 12.08 -10.92 9.15
CA GLN A 217 11.47 -10.72 7.84
C GLN A 217 10.51 -11.86 7.44
N GLU A 218 10.41 -12.93 8.25
CA GLU A 218 9.89 -14.26 7.88
C GLU A 218 8.69 -14.32 6.90
N GLU A 219 8.82 -15.35 6.06
CA GLU A 219 8.26 -15.67 4.73
C GLU A 219 6.74 -15.54 4.53
#